data_AF-A0A1B7JVQ5-F1
#
_entry.id   AF-A0A1B7JVQ5-F1
#
_cell.length_a   1.000
_cell.length_b   1.000
_cell.length_c   1.000
_cell.angle_alpha   90.00
_cell.angle_beta   90.00
_cell.angle_gamma   90.00
#
_symmetry.space_group_name_H-M   'P 1'
#
loop_
_entity.id
_entity.type
_entity.pdbx_description
1 polymer ?
#
loop_
_entity_poly.entity_id
_entity_poly.type
_entity_poly.pdbx_seq_one_letter_code
_entity_poly.pdbx_strand_id
1 'polypeptide(L)'
;MSKSPWNKGRIIGQKRPLKISHIWGIRIRLELEGKIRDLALFNLALDSKLRGCDLIKLKVSDVAYGSSVSSRATVLQQKTGSSVQFELTKGTRDSVAAWIRIAHLHSADYIFQSRVGSVQHISTRQYNRIFHGWI
;
A
#
# COMPACT_ATOMS: atom_id res chain seq x y z
N MET A 1 4.20 34.80 -0.82
CA MET A 1 4.87 34.45 -2.10
C MET A 1 4.34 33.11 -2.58
N SER A 2 3.72 33.04 -3.77
CA SER A 2 3.25 31.76 -4.30
C SER A 2 4.47 30.90 -4.65
N LYS A 3 4.66 29.79 -3.93
CA LYS A 3 5.66 28.78 -4.30
C LYS A 3 5.18 28.09 -5.57
N SER A 4 5.52 28.65 -6.73
CA SER A 4 5.34 27.94 -7.99
C SER A 4 6.18 26.66 -7.91
N PRO A 5 5.61 25.49 -8.20
CA PRO A 5 6.34 24.23 -8.12
C PRO A 5 7.48 24.22 -9.15
N TRP A 6 8.60 23.59 -8.82
CA TRP A 6 9.85 23.61 -9.60
C TRP A 6 9.71 23.11 -11.06
N ASN A 7 8.61 22.42 -11.34
CA ASN A 7 8.26 21.81 -12.61
C ASN A 7 7.14 22.53 -13.38
N LYS A 8 6.66 23.68 -12.91
CA LYS A 8 5.59 24.41 -13.59
C LYS A 8 6.00 24.76 -15.02
N GLY A 9 5.20 24.34 -16.00
CA GLY A 9 5.49 24.56 -17.42
C GLY A 9 6.56 23.62 -18.03
N ARG A 10 7.05 22.62 -17.28
CA ARG A 10 8.03 21.65 -17.78
C ARG A 10 7.37 20.28 -17.99
N ILE A 11 7.58 19.69 -19.17
CA ILE A 11 7.27 18.27 -19.39
C ILE A 11 8.30 17.45 -18.61
N ILE A 12 7.91 16.92 -17.46
CA ILE A 12 8.74 15.93 -16.75
C ILE A 12 8.52 14.60 -17.45
N GLY A 13 9.61 14.00 -17.95
CA GLY A 13 9.57 12.67 -18.55
C GLY A 13 9.10 11.59 -17.56
N GLN A 14 8.83 10.40 -18.09
CA GLN A 14 8.42 9.26 -17.28
C GLN A 14 9.49 8.91 -16.23
N LYS A 15 9.09 8.73 -14.97
CA LYS A 15 9.98 8.17 -13.95
C LYS A 15 10.30 6.73 -14.28
N ARG A 16 11.59 6.35 -14.17
CA ARG A 16 12.01 4.96 -14.40
C ARG A 16 11.34 4.03 -13.37
N PRO A 17 10.81 2.87 -13.79
CA PRO A 17 10.26 1.89 -12.87
C PRO A 17 11.37 1.27 -12.01
N LEU A 18 10.98 0.69 -10.86
CA LEU A 18 11.91 -0.10 -10.05
C LEU A 18 12.35 -1.35 -10.82
N LYS A 19 13.64 -1.68 -10.73
CA LYS A 19 14.17 -2.96 -11.22
C LYS A 19 13.75 -4.09 -10.26
N ILE A 20 13.67 -5.31 -10.77
CA ILE A 20 13.39 -6.51 -9.95
C ILE A 20 14.38 -6.61 -8.79
N SER A 21 15.66 -6.36 -9.02
CA SER A 21 16.69 -6.35 -7.96
C SER A 21 16.43 -5.30 -6.86
N HIS A 22 15.90 -4.13 -7.21
CA HIS A 22 15.54 -3.10 -6.22
C HIS A 22 14.35 -3.56 -5.37
N ILE A 23 13.35 -4.21 -6.00
CA ILE A 23 12.18 -4.75 -5.30
C ILE A 23 12.63 -5.80 -4.27
N TRP A 24 13.51 -6.73 -4.67
CA TRP A 24 14.08 -7.71 -3.76
C TRP A 24 14.88 -7.08 -2.62
N GLY A 25 15.75 -6.11 -2.93
CA GLY A 25 16.52 -5.41 -1.91
C GLY A 25 15.66 -4.67 -0.88
N ILE A 26 14.55 -4.05 -1.34
CA ILE A 26 13.58 -3.41 -0.44
C ILE A 26 12.88 -4.45 0.45
N ARG A 27 12.37 -5.56 -0.12
CA ARG A 27 11.71 -6.63 0.64
C ARG A 27 12.61 -7.19 1.74
N ILE A 28 13.82 -7.61 1.38
CA ILE A 28 14.78 -8.22 2.31
C ILE A 28 15.11 -7.26 3.45
N ARG A 29 15.36 -5.98 3.14
CA ARG A 29 15.64 -4.98 4.18
C ARG A 29 14.45 -4.79 5.13
N LEU A 30 13.22 -4.70 4.62
CA LEU A 30 12.03 -4.56 5.46
C LEU A 30 11.79 -5.80 6.34
N GLU A 31 12.08 -6.99 5.82
CA GLU A 31 12.02 -8.26 6.56
C GLU A 31 13.07 -8.31 7.68
N LEU A 32 14.33 -8.01 7.36
CA LEU A 32 15.44 -8.00 8.33
C LEU A 32 15.24 -6.96 9.45
N GLU A 33 14.67 -5.81 9.12
CA GLU A 33 14.34 -4.76 10.09
C GLU A 33 13.05 -5.04 10.89
N GLY A 34 12.33 -6.12 10.58
CA GLY A 34 11.06 -6.44 11.25
C GLY A 34 9.94 -5.41 10.98
N LYS A 35 10.02 -4.65 9.88
CA LYS A 35 9.03 -3.62 9.53
C LYS A 35 7.80 -4.23 8.85
N ILE A 36 7.05 -5.03 9.59
CA ILE A 36 5.94 -5.86 9.08
C ILE A 36 4.85 -5.03 8.41
N ARG A 37 4.48 -3.88 9.00
CA ARG A 37 3.50 -2.95 8.41
C ARG A 37 3.94 -2.43 7.04
N ASP A 38 5.20 -2.02 6.94
CA ASP A 38 5.77 -1.46 5.71
C ASP A 38 5.93 -2.54 4.65
N LEU A 39 6.33 -3.75 5.04
CA LEU A 39 6.40 -4.92 4.16
C LEU A 39 5.03 -5.26 3.57
N ALA A 40 3.98 -5.29 4.40
CA ALA A 40 2.61 -5.51 3.95
C ALA A 40 2.14 -4.42 2.97
N LEU A 41 2.44 -3.14 3.27
CA LEU A 41 2.12 -2.01 2.39
C LEU A 41 2.85 -2.10 1.05
N PHE A 42 4.15 -2.41 1.08
CA PHE A 42 4.99 -2.53 -0.11
C PHE A 42 4.50 -3.66 -1.03
N ASN A 43 4.28 -4.84 -0.46
CA ASN A 43 3.82 -6.02 -1.20
C ASN A 43 2.42 -5.80 -1.80
N LEU A 44 1.48 -5.25 -1.02
CA LEU A 44 0.13 -4.97 -1.49
C LEU A 44 0.12 -3.89 -2.59
N ALA A 45 0.99 -2.88 -2.50
CA ALA A 45 1.12 -1.85 -3.53
C ALA A 45 1.58 -2.43 -4.88
N LEU A 46 2.55 -3.36 -4.86
CA LEU A 46 3.07 -4.00 -6.06
C LEU A 46 2.04 -4.91 -6.75
N ASP A 47 1.37 -5.74 -5.96
CA ASP A 47 0.40 -6.71 -6.48
C ASP A 47 -0.85 -6.00 -7.02
N SER A 48 -1.41 -5.07 -6.23
CA SER A 48 -2.66 -4.37 -6.58
C SER A 48 -2.50 -3.30 -7.66
N LYS A 49 -1.31 -2.67 -7.76
CA LYS A 49 -1.02 -1.55 -8.67
C LYS A 49 -2.03 -0.40 -8.55
N LEU A 50 -2.71 -0.30 -7.41
CA LEU A 50 -3.68 0.75 -7.15
C LEU A 50 -2.99 2.12 -7.04
N ARG A 51 -3.76 3.18 -7.28
CA ARG A 51 -3.31 4.53 -6.95
C ARG A 51 -3.12 4.62 -5.45
N GLY A 52 -2.14 5.40 -5.00
CA GLY A 52 -1.85 5.53 -3.56
C GLY A 52 -3.09 5.92 -2.73
N CYS A 53 -3.98 6.76 -3.27
CA CYS A 53 -5.22 7.14 -2.61
C CYS A 53 -6.25 6.01 -2.49
N ASP A 54 -6.28 5.06 -3.44
CA ASP A 54 -7.13 3.88 -3.38
C ASP A 54 -6.51 2.83 -2.45
N LEU A 55 -5.20 2.60 -2.56
CA LEU A 55 -4.43 1.65 -1.74
C LEU A 55 -4.56 1.91 -0.24
N ILE A 56 -4.39 3.17 0.20
CA ILE A 56 -4.43 3.49 1.64
C ILE A 56 -5.83 3.34 2.24
N LYS A 57 -6.88 3.35 1.42
CA LYS A 57 -8.28 3.22 1.85
C LYS A 57 -8.78 1.77 1.87
N LEU A 58 -7.95 0.80 1.50
CA LEU A 58 -8.32 -0.60 1.61
C LEU A 58 -8.63 -0.96 3.06
N LYS A 59 -9.73 -1.68 3.23
CA LYS A 59 -10.13 -2.32 4.47
C LYS A 59 -9.74 -3.78 4.48
N VAL A 60 -9.71 -4.37 5.68
CA VAL A 60 -9.47 -5.82 5.83
C VAL A 60 -10.47 -6.63 5.01
N SER A 61 -11.75 -6.23 5.00
CA SER A 61 -12.81 -6.87 4.21
C SER A 61 -12.56 -6.88 2.70
N ASP A 62 -11.73 -5.97 2.18
CA ASP A 62 -11.47 -5.90 0.74
C ASP A 62 -10.48 -6.98 0.28
N VAL A 63 -9.67 -7.51 1.21
CA VAL A 63 -8.57 -8.44 0.90
C VAL A 63 -8.62 -9.74 1.67
N ALA A 64 -9.42 -9.84 2.73
CA ALA A 64 -9.49 -10.99 3.61
C ALA A 64 -10.94 -11.36 3.93
N TYR A 65 -11.16 -12.66 4.12
CA TYR A 65 -12.41 -13.23 4.58
C TYR A 65 -12.15 -14.10 5.81
N GLY A 66 -12.82 -13.79 6.92
CA GLY A 66 -12.55 -14.42 8.21
C GLY A 66 -11.09 -14.23 8.64
N SER A 67 -10.38 -15.34 8.87
CA SER A 67 -8.97 -15.34 9.30
C SER A 67 -7.96 -15.41 8.15
N SER A 68 -8.41 -15.47 6.90
CA SER A 68 -7.55 -15.74 5.74
C SER A 68 -7.55 -14.59 4.74
N VAL A 69 -6.36 -14.21 4.27
CA VAL A 69 -6.21 -13.25 3.17
C VAL A 69 -6.48 -13.99 1.85
N SER A 70 -7.37 -13.43 1.03
CA SER A 70 -7.81 -14.00 -0.23
C SER A 70 -6.68 -14.02 -1.28
N SER A 71 -6.76 -14.93 -2.25
CA SER A 71 -5.84 -14.94 -3.41
C SER A 71 -6.14 -13.85 -4.43
N ARG A 72 -7.36 -13.30 -4.40
CA ARG A 72 -7.78 -12.15 -5.22
C ARG A 72 -8.58 -11.18 -4.37
N ALA A 73 -8.50 -9.90 -4.74
CA ALA A 73 -9.28 -8.83 -4.14
C ALA A 73 -9.94 -8.01 -5.24
N THR A 74 -11.13 -7.47 -4.94
CA THR A 74 -11.91 -6.65 -5.87
C THR A 74 -12.20 -5.32 -5.19
N VAL A 75 -11.82 -4.22 -5.84
CA VAL A 75 -11.90 -2.86 -5.26
C VAL A 75 -12.50 -1.90 -6.27
N LEU A 76 -13.36 -0.99 -5.81
CA LEU A 76 -13.91 0.09 -6.61
C LEU A 76 -12.90 1.26 -6.67
N GLN A 77 -12.41 1.61 -7.86
CA GLN A 77 -11.52 2.76 -8.01
C GLN A 77 -12.28 4.08 -7.86
N GLN A 78 -11.78 5.00 -7.03
CA GLN A 78 -12.47 6.28 -6.78
C GLN A 78 -12.57 7.15 -8.02
N LYS A 79 -11.53 7.18 -8.85
CA LYS A 79 -11.48 8.09 -10.00
C LYS A 79 -12.48 7.71 -11.09
N THR A 80 -12.65 6.41 -11.35
CA THR A 80 -13.42 5.92 -12.49
C THR A 80 -14.73 5.26 -12.08
N GLY A 81 -14.94 4.97 -10.80
CA GLY A 81 -16.07 4.19 -10.33
C GLY A 81 -16.08 2.74 -10.85
N SER A 82 -14.95 2.27 -11.40
CA SER A 82 -14.86 0.94 -11.99
C SER A 82 -14.34 -0.07 -10.98
N SER A 83 -14.94 -1.25 -10.95
CA SER A 83 -14.44 -2.37 -10.17
C SER A 83 -13.18 -2.94 -10.84
N VAL A 84 -12.11 -3.12 -10.07
CA VAL A 84 -10.89 -3.78 -10.52
C VAL A 84 -10.57 -4.96 -9.62
N GLN A 85 -10.22 -6.08 -10.24
CA GLN A 85 -9.74 -7.28 -9.56
C GLN A 85 -8.23 -7.40 -9.74
N PHE A 86 -7.54 -7.80 -8.68
CA PHE A 86 -6.10 -8.08 -8.71
C PHE A 86 -5.77 -9.33 -7.89
N GLU A 87 -4.67 -9.98 -8.27
CA GLU A 87 -4.17 -11.16 -7.57
C GLU A 87 -3.21 -10.77 -6.45
N LEU A 88 -3.29 -11.50 -5.34
CA LEU A 88 -2.43 -11.37 -4.18
C LEU A 88 -1.49 -12.58 -4.15
N THR A 89 -0.20 -12.34 -4.36
CA THR A 89 0.82 -13.39 -4.28
C THR A 89 0.93 -13.95 -2.87
N LYS A 90 1.48 -15.16 -2.72
CA LYS A 90 1.64 -15.80 -1.40
C LYS A 90 2.37 -14.89 -0.40
N GLY A 91 3.48 -14.28 -0.79
CA GLY A 91 4.23 -13.36 0.08
C GLY A 91 3.43 -12.13 0.51
N THR A 92 2.59 -11.59 -0.37
CA THR A 92 1.66 -10.50 -0.01
C THR A 92 0.62 -10.96 0.99
N ARG A 93 0.02 -12.14 0.77
CA ARG A 93 -0.95 -12.71 1.72
C ARG A 93 -0.34 -12.95 3.10
N ASP A 94 0.86 -13.52 3.14
CA ASP A 94 1.55 -13.84 4.39
C ASP A 94 1.90 -12.55 5.16
N SER A 95 2.45 -11.54 4.48
CA SER A 95 2.80 -10.25 5.10
C SER A 95 1.57 -9.45 5.54
N VAL A 96 0.49 -9.43 4.75
CA VAL A 96 -0.78 -8.78 5.11
C VAL A 96 -1.44 -9.49 6.30
N ALA A 97 -1.47 -10.83 6.30
CA ALA A 97 -2.01 -11.62 7.41
C ALA A 97 -1.23 -11.38 8.72
N ALA A 98 0.10 -11.37 8.64
CA ALA A 98 0.96 -11.07 9.78
C ALA A 98 0.69 -9.67 10.33
N TRP A 99 0.51 -8.67 9.46
CA TRP A 99 0.18 -7.31 9.87
C TRP A 99 -1.21 -7.22 10.52
N ILE A 100 -2.26 -7.80 9.90
CA ILE A 100 -3.62 -7.82 10.46
C ILE A 100 -3.62 -8.40 11.88
N ARG A 101 -2.89 -9.51 12.08
CA ARG A 101 -2.78 -10.17 13.38
C ARG A 101 -2.08 -9.30 14.42
N ILE A 102 -0.95 -8.68 14.07
CA ILE A 102 -0.15 -7.86 15.00
C ILE A 102 -0.86 -6.55 15.36
N ALA A 103 -1.59 -5.97 14.41
CA ALA A 103 -2.34 -4.74 14.61
C ALA A 103 -3.75 -4.97 15.15
N HIS A 104 -4.16 -6.23 15.36
CA HIS A 104 -5.50 -6.61 15.82
C HIS A 104 -6.64 -5.97 15.00
N LEU A 105 -6.49 -5.98 13.67
CA LEU A 105 -7.45 -5.35 12.77
C LEU A 105 -8.68 -6.24 12.55
N HIS A 106 -9.85 -5.62 12.55
CA HIS A 106 -11.12 -6.24 12.20
C HIS A 106 -11.53 -5.91 10.76
N SER A 107 -12.53 -6.64 10.25
CA SER A 107 -12.98 -6.53 8.84
C SER A 107 -13.28 -5.10 8.39
N ALA A 108 -13.83 -4.25 9.27
CA ALA A 108 -14.23 -2.88 8.96
C ALA A 108 -13.06 -1.87 9.01
N ASP A 109 -11.92 -2.27 9.56
CA ASP A 109 -10.76 -1.40 9.75
C ASP A 109 -9.98 -1.21 8.46
N TYR A 110 -9.38 -0.02 8.33
CA TYR A 110 -8.38 0.22 7.31
C TYR A 110 -7.15 -0.64 7.56
N ILE A 111 -6.62 -1.27 6.51
CA ILE A 111 -5.38 -2.07 6.62
C ILE A 111 -4.25 -1.18 7.14
N PHE A 112 -4.19 0.08 6.73
CA PHE A 112 -3.14 1.02 7.13
C PHE A 112 -3.70 2.20 7.92
N GLN A 113 -4.03 1.96 9.20
CA GLN A 113 -4.54 2.99 10.11
C GLN A 113 -3.55 4.14 10.36
N SER A 114 -4.09 5.36 10.49
CA SER A 114 -3.37 6.55 10.92
C SER A 114 -2.93 6.43 12.39
N ARG A 115 -1.85 7.12 12.74
CA ARG A 115 -1.45 7.26 14.16
C ARG A 115 -2.37 8.22 14.94
N VAL A 116 -3.15 9.04 14.24
CA VAL A 116 -4.07 10.02 14.85
C VAL A 116 -5.37 9.37 15.33
N GLY A 117 -5.75 8.22 14.74
CA GLY A 117 -6.93 7.46 15.15
C GLY A 117 -7.14 6.22 14.29
N SER A 118 -7.70 5.17 14.89
CA SER A 118 -7.95 3.86 14.26
C SER A 118 -9.02 3.90 13.16
N VAL A 119 -9.93 4.89 13.23
CA VAL A 119 -11.02 5.09 12.26
C VAL A 119 -10.52 5.76 10.97
N GLN A 120 -9.25 6.17 10.91
CA GLN A 120 -8.68 6.87 9.75
C GLN A 120 -7.57 6.05 9.13
N HIS A 121 -7.47 6.06 7.80
CA HIS A 121 -6.30 5.56 7.10
C HIS A 121 -5.14 6.56 7.15
N ILE A 122 -3.91 6.12 6.88
CA ILE A 122 -2.79 7.05 6.67
C ILE A 122 -3.09 8.05 5.56
N SER A 123 -2.57 9.27 5.71
CA SER A 123 -2.67 10.26 4.64
C SER A 123 -1.77 9.92 3.45
N THR A 124 -2.13 10.41 2.26
CA THR A 124 -1.28 10.29 1.06
C THR A 124 0.12 10.86 1.28
N ARG A 125 0.26 11.91 2.10
CA ARG A 125 1.56 12.50 2.46
C ARG A 125 2.39 11.55 3.33
N GLN A 126 1.77 10.87 4.28
CA GLN A 126 2.44 9.85 5.10
C GLN A 126 2.85 8.66 4.24
N TYR A 127 1.96 8.17 3.38
CA TYR A 127 2.27 7.12 2.40
C TYR A 127 3.49 7.49 1.55
N ASN A 128 3.50 8.68 0.95
CA ASN A 128 4.63 9.15 0.15
C ASN A 128 5.93 9.21 0.97
N ARG A 129 5.87 9.64 2.23
CA ARG A 129 7.06 9.70 3.10
C ARG A 129 7.60 8.31 3.42
N ILE A 130 6.71 7.34 3.68
CA ILE A 130 7.09 5.93 3.91
C ILE A 130 7.77 5.37 2.64
N PHE A 131 7.12 5.54 1.48
CA PHE A 131 7.65 5.09 0.20
C PHE A 131 9.03 5.69 -0.13
N HIS A 132 9.20 6.99 0.10
CA HIS A 132 10.50 7.66 -0.06
C HIS A 132 11.58 7.17 0.91
N GLY A 133 11.21 6.56 2.05
CA GLY A 133 12.18 5.95 2.96
C GLY A 133 12.69 4.59 2.47
N TRP A 134 12.03 3.98 1.49
CA TRP A 134 12.44 2.69 0.92
C TRP A 134 13.34 2.85 -0.31
N ILE A 135 13.25 3.96 -1.02
CA ILE A 135 14.01 4.24 -2.25
C ILE A 135 15.24 5.07 -1.91
#